data_AF-A0A1Y2I7P9-F1
#
_entry.id   AF-A0A1Y2I7P9-F1
#
_cell.length_a   1.000
_cell.length_b   1.000
_cell.length_c   1.000
_cell.angle_alpha   90.00
_cell.angle_beta   90.00
_cell.angle_gamma   90.00
#
_symmetry.space_group_name_H-M   'P 1'
#
loop_
_entity.id
_entity.type
_entity.pdbx_description
1 polymer ?
#
loop_
_entity_poly.entity_id
_entity_poly.type
_entity_poly.pdbx_seq_one_letter_code
_entity_poly.pdbx_strand_id
1 'polypeptide(L)'
;NMPQHLLLLNCMRPRHMSHDETNGPVEKYQAVYRIILAAWQSEELHQFLWMLDGLWREHWAKPDNQRRKAGNMPQKRVLHKDSKTEPGEAPIGLWRNCYDPQWIDTLRPYQRDRLEMMPSDYDFTIPSSLLS
;
A
#
# COMPACT_ATOMS: atom_id res chain seq x y z
N ASN A 1 -10.57 10.52 7.46
CA ASN A 1 -11.18 11.66 6.72
C ASN A 1 -11.01 11.43 5.20
N MET A 2 -12.08 11.24 4.42
CA MET A 2 -11.98 10.79 3.01
C MET A 2 -11.16 11.73 2.09
N PRO A 3 -11.31 13.07 2.15
CA PRO A 3 -10.41 14.00 1.48
C PRO A 3 -8.92 13.81 1.77
N GLN A 4 -8.55 13.49 3.02
CA GLN A 4 -7.15 13.25 3.38
C GLN A 4 -6.62 11.95 2.78
N HIS A 5 -7.44 10.89 2.73
CA HIS A 5 -7.11 9.62 2.08
C HIS A 5 -6.83 9.81 0.58
N LEU A 6 -7.62 10.66 -0.09
CA LEU A 6 -7.36 11.00 -1.49
C LEU A 6 -6.06 11.81 -1.67
N LEU A 7 -5.77 12.76 -0.78
CA LEU A 7 -4.51 13.51 -0.82
C LEU A 7 -3.30 12.58 -0.66
N LEU A 8 -3.34 11.66 0.32
CA LEU A 8 -2.28 10.67 0.50
C LEU A 8 -2.05 9.83 -0.76
N LEU A 9 -3.13 9.31 -1.35
CA LEU A 9 -3.03 8.49 -2.57
C LEU A 9 -2.52 9.30 -3.77
N ASN A 10 -2.84 10.59 -3.87
CA ASN A 10 -2.35 11.48 -4.93
C ASN A 10 -0.85 11.82 -4.79
N CYS A 11 -0.30 11.80 -3.56
CA CYS A 11 1.13 11.93 -3.34
C CYS A 11 1.92 10.67 -3.75
N MET A 12 1.23 9.55 -3.99
CA MET A 12 1.83 8.27 -4.37
C MET A 12 1.65 7.96 -5.85
N ARG A 13 2.59 7.19 -6.38
CA ARG A 13 2.52 6.59 -7.72
C ARG A 13 2.28 5.10 -7.56
N PRO A 14 1.78 4.37 -8.58
CA PRO A 14 1.55 2.93 -8.49
C PRO A 14 2.76 2.14 -7.96
N ARG A 15 3.99 2.52 -8.37
CA ARG A 15 5.23 1.90 -7.91
C ARG A 15 5.53 2.07 -6.40
N HIS A 16 4.85 2.99 -5.72
CA HIS A 16 5.01 3.26 -4.29
C HIS A 16 4.04 2.41 -3.44
N MET A 17 3.04 1.77 -4.05
CA MET A 17 1.96 1.12 -3.30
C MET A 17 2.23 -0.36 -2.99
N SER A 18 2.95 -1.08 -3.87
CA SER A 18 3.52 -2.42 -3.62
C SER A 18 4.19 -2.94 -4.89
N HIS A 19 5.27 -3.69 -4.77
CA HIS A 19 5.76 -4.55 -5.86
C HIS A 19 5.25 -5.99 -5.65
N ASP A 20 4.95 -6.70 -6.73
CA ASP A 20 4.44 -8.06 -6.70
C ASP A 20 5.29 -9.03 -7.54
N GLU A 21 5.74 -10.11 -6.91
CA GLU A 21 6.35 -11.24 -7.60
C GLU A 21 5.31 -12.37 -7.79
N THR A 22 5.30 -12.97 -8.98
CA THR A 22 4.44 -14.12 -9.28
C THR A 22 5.04 -15.39 -8.67
N ASN A 23 4.26 -16.14 -7.89
CA ASN A 23 4.70 -17.44 -7.38
C ASN A 23 4.65 -18.52 -8.48
N GLY A 24 5.81 -18.82 -9.07
CA GLY A 24 6.08 -20.08 -9.79
C GLY A 24 5.63 -20.17 -11.27
N PRO A 25 6.10 -21.19 -12.01
CA PRO A 25 5.98 -21.30 -13.47
C PRO A 25 4.64 -21.85 -13.98
N VAL A 26 3.59 -21.89 -13.15
CA VAL A 26 2.33 -22.55 -13.51
C VAL A 26 1.21 -21.52 -13.60
N GLU A 27 0.72 -21.33 -14.81
CA GLU A 27 -0.53 -20.63 -15.14
C GLU A 27 -1.71 -21.33 -14.44
N LYS A 28 -1.89 -21.07 -13.13
CA LYS A 28 -3.14 -21.37 -12.46
C LYS A 28 -4.08 -20.20 -12.70
N TYR A 29 -5.35 -20.51 -12.99
CA TYR A 29 -6.46 -19.56 -13.21
C TYR A 29 -6.64 -18.49 -12.11
N GLN A 30 -5.94 -18.63 -10.97
CA GLN A 30 -5.81 -17.63 -9.91
C GLN A 30 -4.36 -17.59 -9.43
N ALA A 31 -3.53 -16.75 -10.05
CA ALA A 31 -2.19 -16.48 -9.58
C ALA A 31 -2.25 -15.79 -8.20
N VAL A 32 -1.54 -16.36 -7.22
CA VAL A 32 -1.32 -15.73 -5.91
C VAL A 32 -0.01 -14.99 -5.96
N TYR A 33 -0.07 -13.69 -5.75
CA TYR A 33 1.06 -12.79 -5.80
C TYR A 33 1.67 -12.61 -4.42
N ARG A 34 3.00 -12.61 -4.37
CA ARG A 34 3.72 -12.34 -3.14
C ARG A 34 3.92 -10.84 -2.98
N ILE A 35 3.58 -10.32 -1.80
CA ILE A 35 3.85 -8.91 -1.49
C ILE A 35 5.35 -8.75 -1.21
N ILE A 36 5.98 -7.79 -1.88
CA ILE A 36 7.32 -7.29 -1.54
C ILE A 36 7.16 -5.97 -0.79
N LEU A 37 7.77 -5.89 0.39
CA LEU A 37 7.74 -4.69 1.21
C LEU A 37 8.79 -3.69 0.71
N ALA A 38 8.47 -2.40 0.79
CA ALA A 38 9.44 -1.35 0.54
C ALA A 38 10.07 -0.93 1.86
N ALA A 39 11.41 -0.89 1.93
CA ALA A 39 12.16 -0.59 3.15
C ALA A 39 11.81 0.78 3.75
N TRP A 40 11.43 1.74 2.89
CA TRP A 40 11.05 3.07 3.32
C TRP A 40 9.64 3.14 3.93
N GLN A 41 8.78 2.17 3.68
CA GLN A 41 7.36 2.24 3.99
C GLN A 41 7.12 1.83 5.44
N SER A 42 6.40 2.66 6.21
CA SER A 42 6.02 2.30 7.58
C SER A 42 5.02 1.15 7.61
N GLU A 43 5.02 0.40 8.70
CA GLU A 43 4.07 -0.69 8.96
C GLU A 43 2.63 -0.18 8.90
N GLU A 44 2.36 0.98 9.49
CA GLU A 44 1.04 1.61 9.50
C GLU A 44 0.56 1.93 8.07
N LEU A 45 1.45 2.46 7.23
CA LEU A 45 1.11 2.76 5.84
C LEU A 45 0.83 1.49 5.03
N HIS A 46 1.65 0.43 5.13
CA HIS A 46 1.34 -0.78 4.36
C HIS A 46 0.09 -1.47 4.86
N GLN A 47 -0.19 -1.46 6.18
CA GLN A 47 -1.40 -2.07 6.73
C GLN A 47 -2.63 -1.32 6.24
N PHE A 48 -2.56 0.01 6.21
CA PHE A 48 -3.59 0.86 5.64
C PHE A 48 -3.84 0.54 4.17
N LEU A 49 -2.79 0.44 3.34
CA LEU A 49 -2.95 0.10 1.92
C LEU A 49 -3.52 -1.31 1.71
N TRP A 50 -3.14 -2.29 2.52
CA TRP A 50 -3.71 -3.64 2.45
C TRP A 50 -5.17 -3.69 2.89
N MET A 51 -5.55 -2.89 3.89
CA MET A 51 -6.94 -2.74 4.29
C MET A 51 -7.77 -2.14 3.15
N LEU A 52 -7.26 -1.11 2.46
CA LEU A 52 -7.92 -0.56 1.26
C LEU A 52 -8.05 -1.61 0.13
N ASP A 53 -7.03 -2.43 -0.11
CA ASP A 53 -7.08 -3.53 -1.07
C ASP A 53 -8.11 -4.61 -0.66
N GLY A 54 -8.22 -4.90 0.64
CA GLY A 54 -9.27 -5.75 1.21
C GLY A 54 -10.67 -5.22 0.91
N LEU A 55 -10.93 -3.97 1.26
CA LEU A 55 -12.22 -3.30 1.02
C LEU A 55 -12.58 -3.25 -0.46
N TRP A 56 -11.59 -2.96 -1.32
CA TRP A 56 -11.80 -2.98 -2.77
C TRP A 56 -12.20 -4.37 -3.27
N ARG A 57 -11.57 -5.43 -2.78
CA ARG A 57 -11.90 -6.82 -3.16
C ARG A 57 -13.30 -7.23 -2.71
N GLU A 58 -13.69 -6.84 -1.50
CA GLU A 58 -15.03 -7.09 -0.96
C GLU A 58 -16.10 -6.38 -1.80
N HIS A 59 -15.91 -5.08 -2.05
CA HIS A 59 -16.80 -4.30 -2.90
C HIS A 59 -16.84 -4.85 -4.33
N TRP A 60 -15.71 -5.29 -4.90
CA TRP A 60 -15.71 -5.89 -6.24
C TRP A 60 -16.45 -7.23 -6.28
N ALA A 61 -16.36 -8.04 -5.21
CA ALA A 61 -17.04 -9.32 -5.11
C ALA A 61 -18.56 -9.15 -4.92
N LYS A 62 -18.97 -8.13 -4.14
CA LYS A 62 -20.36 -7.79 -3.83
C LYS A 62 -20.59 -6.28 -4.02
N PRO A 63 -20.68 -5.78 -5.26
CA PRO A 63 -20.87 -4.35 -5.47
C PRO A 63 -22.30 -3.94 -5.11
N ASP A 64 -22.43 -2.79 -4.46
CA ASP A 64 -23.73 -2.28 -4.02
C ASP A 64 -24.66 -2.02 -5.21
N ASN A 65 -25.82 -2.67 -5.18
CA ASN A 65 -26.89 -2.50 -6.18
C ASN A 65 -26.44 -2.69 -7.65
N GLN A 66 -25.33 -3.39 -7.88
CA GLN A 66 -24.78 -3.62 -9.21
C GLN A 66 -24.38 -5.09 -9.41
N ARG A 67 -24.28 -5.51 -10.67
CA ARG A 67 -23.68 -6.80 -11.00
C ARG A 67 -22.16 -6.66 -10.96
N ARG A 68 -21.49 -7.65 -10.36
CA ARG A 68 -20.03 -7.82 -10.44
C ARG A 68 -19.55 -7.62 -11.88
N LYS A 69 -18.56 -6.74 -12.06
CA LYS A 69 -17.99 -6.44 -13.38
C LYS A 69 -17.39 -7.71 -14.00
N ALA A 70 -17.70 -7.96 -15.27
CA ALA A 70 -17.04 -9.00 -16.06
C ALA A 70 -15.60 -8.57 -16.36
N GLY A 71 -14.63 -9.48 -16.19
CA GLY A 71 -13.21 -9.22 -16.38
C GLY A 71 -12.32 -9.97 -15.39
N ASN A 72 -11.03 -9.62 -15.36
CA ASN A 72 -10.07 -10.22 -14.45
C ASN A 72 -10.45 -9.93 -12.99
N MET A 73 -10.39 -10.98 -12.17
CA MET A 73 -10.61 -10.83 -10.73
C MET A 73 -9.46 -10.05 -10.10
N PRO A 74 -9.70 -9.27 -9.03
CA PRO A 74 -8.64 -8.71 -8.22
C PRO A 74 -7.65 -9.81 -7.83
N GLN A 75 -6.37 -9.50 -8.00
CA GLN A 75 -5.31 -10.44 -7.68
C GLN A 75 -5.28 -10.75 -6.18
N LYS A 76 -5.10 -12.02 -5.82
CA LYS A 76 -4.87 -12.39 -4.42
C LYS A 76 -3.41 -12.14 -4.09
N ARG A 77 -3.15 -11.15 -3.23
CA ARG A 77 -1.82 -10.81 -2.71
C ARG A 77 -1.66 -11.32 -1.29
N VAL A 78 -0.51 -11.92 -0.97
CA VAL A 78 -0.22 -12.49 0.36
C VAL A 78 1.18 -12.09 0.80
N LEU A 79 1.28 -11.58 2.03
CA LEU A 79 2.55 -11.44 2.73
C LEU A 79 2.94 -12.82 3.29
N HIS A 80 4.01 -13.39 2.74
CA HIS A 80 4.59 -14.63 3.26
C HIS A 80 5.75 -14.31 4.21
N LYS A 81 6.07 -15.22 5.14
CA LYS A 81 7.19 -15.05 6.09
C LYS A 81 8.54 -14.78 5.43
N ASP A 82 8.82 -15.35 4.26
CA ASP A 82 10.09 -15.12 3.55
C ASP A 82 10.01 -13.98 2.53
N SER A 83 8.97 -13.13 2.63
CA SER A 83 8.80 -12.01 1.70
C SER A 83 9.95 -11.05 1.84
N LYS A 84 10.47 -10.62 0.71
CA LYS A 84 11.63 -9.75 0.68
C LYS A 84 11.19 -8.33 0.98
N THR A 85 12.10 -7.61 1.61
CA THR A 85 12.06 -6.16 1.68
C THR A 85 13.06 -5.61 0.68
N GLU A 86 12.63 -4.72 -0.19
CA GLU A 86 13.46 -4.05 -1.16
C GLU A 86 13.60 -2.57 -0.81
N PRO A 87 14.71 -1.89 -1.16
CA PRO A 87 14.89 -0.47 -0.86
C PRO A 87 13.72 0.39 -1.32
N GLY A 88 13.18 0.11 -2.52
CA GLY A 88 12.10 0.88 -3.14
C GLY A 88 12.48 2.34 -3.44
N GLU A 89 11.57 3.07 -4.08
CA GLU A 89 11.69 4.52 -4.22
C GLU A 89 10.65 5.20 -3.33
N ALA A 90 11.13 5.93 -2.33
CA ALA A 90 10.28 6.64 -1.38
C ALA A 90 9.62 7.86 -2.06
N PRO A 91 8.31 8.08 -1.88
CA PRO A 91 7.65 9.28 -2.36
C PRO A 91 8.15 10.52 -1.60
N ILE A 92 8.16 11.66 -2.26
CA ILE A 92 8.49 12.96 -1.65
C ILE A 92 7.19 13.60 -1.15
N GLY A 93 7.24 14.23 0.02
CA GLY A 93 6.14 15.02 0.55
C GLY A 93 5.06 14.23 1.29
N LEU A 94 5.33 13.00 1.73
CA LEU A 94 4.40 12.31 2.63
C LEU A 94 4.54 12.82 4.06
N TRP A 95 3.55 12.48 4.89
CA TRP A 95 3.62 12.66 6.33
C TRP A 95 4.74 11.83 6.95
N ARG A 96 5.36 12.34 8.01
CA ARG A 96 6.53 11.69 8.64
C ARG A 96 6.27 10.24 9.06
N ASN A 97 5.06 9.92 9.51
CA ASN A 97 4.68 8.56 9.94
C ASN A 97 4.31 7.62 8.78
N CYS A 98 4.42 8.06 7.52
CA CYS A 98 4.38 7.20 6.35
C CYS A 98 5.73 6.51 6.08
N TYR A 99 6.81 7.01 6.66
CA TYR A 99 8.16 6.47 6.47
C TYR A 99 8.56 5.59 7.66
N ASP A 100 9.25 4.49 7.38
CA ASP A 100 9.83 3.64 8.42
C ASP A 100 10.94 4.39 9.18
N PRO A 101 10.83 4.52 10.52
CA PRO A 101 11.82 5.27 11.31
C PRO A 101 13.23 4.68 11.21
N GLN A 102 13.39 3.36 11.18
CA GLN A 102 14.70 2.72 11.10
C GLN A 102 15.35 3.01 9.75
N TRP A 103 14.56 2.99 8.68
CA TRP A 103 15.03 3.37 7.34
C TRP A 103 15.43 4.84 7.28
N ILE A 104 14.64 5.75 7.85
CA ILE A 104 14.98 7.19 7.94
C ILE A 104 16.32 7.41 8.66
N ASP A 105 16.62 6.61 9.68
CA ASP A 105 17.88 6.68 10.43
C ASP A 105 19.09 6.22 9.60
N THR A 106 18.88 5.41 8.57
CA THR A 106 19.95 5.02 7.63
C THR A 106 20.30 6.11 6.62
N LEU A 107 19.42 7.11 6.43
CA LEU A 107 19.60 8.17 5.45
C LEU A 107 20.60 9.23 5.91
N ARG A 108 21.39 9.74 4.97
CA ARG A 108 22.20 10.94 5.20
C ARG A 108 21.29 12.17 5.37
N PRO A 109 21.72 13.21 6.10
CA PRO A 109 20.90 14.41 6.33
C PRO A 109 20.28 14.99 5.06
N TYR A 110 21.08 15.19 4.00
CA TYR A 110 20.56 15.72 2.73
C TYR A 110 19.54 14.80 2.03
N GLN A 111 19.61 13.48 2.24
CA GLN A 111 18.64 12.54 1.67
C GLN A 111 17.31 12.63 2.42
N ARG A 112 17.39 12.78 3.75
CA ARG A 112 16.23 13.01 4.62
C ARG A 112 15.54 14.34 4.28
N ASP A 113 16.31 15.41 4.09
CA ASP A 113 15.76 16.73 3.73
C ASP A 113 15.04 16.70 2.37
N ARG A 114 15.57 15.95 1.40
CA ARG A 114 14.95 15.77 0.08
C ARG A 114 13.61 15.03 0.09
N LEU A 115 13.27 14.35 1.18
CA LEU A 115 11.94 13.73 1.31
C LEU A 115 10.85 14.77 1.56
N GLU A 116 11.21 15.99 1.98
CA GLU A 116 10.26 17.08 2.26
C GLU A 116 9.07 16.63 3.11
N MET A 117 9.36 15.79 4.12
CA MET A 117 8.33 15.14 4.94
C MET A 117 7.44 16.18 5.61
N MET A 118 6.12 16.00 5.52
CA MET A 118 5.21 16.83 6.28
C MET A 118 5.43 16.57 7.78
N PRO A 119 5.58 17.62 8.61
CA PRO A 119 5.95 17.46 10.01
C PRO A 119 4.83 16.89 10.89
N SER A 120 3.60 16.85 10.38
CA SER A 120 2.43 16.24 11.02
C SER A 120 2.35 14.73 10.75
N ASP A 121 1.61 14.02 11.62
CA ASP A 121 1.25 12.62 11.40
C ASP A 121 -0.02 12.50 10.55
N TYR A 122 -0.03 11.49 9.69
CA TYR A 122 -1.19 11.06 8.94
C TYR A 122 -2.11 10.19 9.80
N ASP A 123 -3.42 10.39 9.67
CA ASP A 123 -4.43 9.56 10.30
C ASP A 123 -4.86 8.41 9.36
N PHE A 124 -4.36 7.20 9.64
CA PHE A 124 -4.67 5.98 8.88
C PHE A 124 -6.05 5.40 9.17
N THR A 125 -6.87 6.03 10.02
CA THR A 125 -8.19 5.48 10.37
C THR A 125 -9.15 5.47 9.17
N ILE A 126 -9.78 4.33 8.96
CA ILE A 126 -10.90 4.18 8.02
C ILE A 126 -12.21 4.28 8.82
N PRO A 127 -13.16 5.15 8.39
CA PRO A 127 -14.47 5.22 9.01
C PRO A 127 -15.15 3.84 9.10
N SER A 128 -15.72 3.52 10.26
CA SER A 128 -16.38 2.23 10.50
C SER A 128 -17.51 1.93 9.53
N SER A 129 -18.13 2.96 8.95
CA SER A 129 -19.16 2.86 7.91
C SER A 129 -18.66 2.24 6.60
N LEU A 130 -17.35 2.11 6.41
CA LEU A 130 -16.75 1.46 5.24
C LEU A 130 -16.28 0.03 5.54
N LEU A 131 -16.37 -0.43 6.80
CA LEU A 131 -15.93 -1.76 7.24
C LEU A 131 -17.08 -2.77 7.39
N SER A 132 -18.27 -2.44 6.88
CA SER A 132 -19.54 -3.16 7.07
C SER A 132 -19.97 -3.99 5.86
#